data_AF-A0A364P1I0-F1
#
_entry.id   AF-A0A364P1I0-F1
#
_cell.length_a   1.000
_cell.length_b   1.000
_cell.length_c   1.000
_cell.angle_alpha   90.00
_cell.angle_beta   90.00
_cell.angle_gamma   90.00
#
_symmetry.space_group_name_H-M   'P 1'
#
loop_
_entity.id
_entity.type
_entity.pdbx_description
1 polymer ?
#
loop_
_entity_poly.entity_id
_entity_poly.type
_entity_poly.pdbx_seq_one_letter_code
_entity_poly.pdbx_strand_id
1 'polypeptide(L)'
;MADNADPFPDLDAAALERAEAALANLATRYLEWAEADLVKLEAALAAGRFDQMFGIAHDMKGQGATFAYPLVSELGNRLCRLVETAPTPDAAQLARMAALVAAMGEIIRGRFSGDGGDMGRRLLAL
;
A
#
# COMPACT_ATOMS: atom_id res chain seq x y z
N MET A 1 -27.31 -45.38 6.22
CA MET A 1 -27.02 -44.79 4.89
C MET A 1 -27.03 -43.29 5.10
N ALA A 2 -25.87 -42.72 5.46
CA ALA A 2 -25.72 -41.28 5.64
C ALA A 2 -25.09 -40.75 4.35
N ASP A 3 -25.89 -39.96 3.64
CA ASP A 3 -25.51 -39.19 2.46
C ASP A 3 -24.56 -38.08 2.91
N ASN A 4 -23.26 -38.34 2.79
CA ASN A 4 -22.23 -37.32 2.91
C ASN A 4 -22.11 -36.63 1.55
N ALA A 5 -23.07 -35.79 1.22
CA ALA A 5 -22.93 -34.87 0.10
C ALA A 5 -21.91 -33.80 0.50
N ASP A 6 -20.75 -33.84 -0.17
CA ASP A 6 -19.73 -32.81 -0.11
C ASP A 6 -20.38 -31.45 -0.46
N PRO A 7 -20.31 -30.40 0.39
CA PRO A 7 -20.99 -29.14 0.15
C PRO A 7 -20.47 -28.34 -1.06
N PHE A 8 -19.40 -28.80 -1.71
CA PHE A 8 -18.82 -28.16 -2.90
C PHE A 8 -18.47 -29.18 -4.00
N PRO A 9 -19.44 -29.88 -4.60
CA PRO A 9 -19.16 -30.70 -5.77
C PRO A 9 -18.99 -29.74 -6.96
N ASP A 10 -17.77 -29.68 -7.50
CA ASP A 10 -17.36 -28.89 -8.67
C ASP A 10 -17.26 -27.36 -8.48
N LEU A 11 -16.15 -26.91 -7.87
CA LEU A 11 -15.52 -25.70 -8.41
C LEU A 11 -15.02 -26.04 -9.83
N ASP A 12 -15.79 -25.65 -10.85
CA ASP A 12 -15.37 -25.72 -12.25
C ASP A 12 -13.97 -25.12 -12.36
N ALA A 13 -13.00 -25.91 -12.80
CA ALA A 13 -11.61 -25.47 -12.94
C ALA A 13 -11.51 -24.20 -13.80
N ALA A 14 -12.38 -24.04 -14.79
CA ALA A 14 -12.46 -22.83 -15.61
C ALA A 14 -13.05 -21.63 -14.87
N ALA A 15 -13.89 -21.84 -13.85
CA ALA A 15 -14.35 -20.77 -12.96
C ALA A 15 -13.25 -20.32 -11.99
N LEU A 16 -12.47 -21.27 -11.44
CA LEU A 16 -11.32 -20.98 -10.60
C LEU A 16 -10.24 -20.21 -11.37
N GLU A 17 -9.87 -20.67 -12.56
CA GLU A 17 -8.87 -20.02 -13.42
C GLU A 17 -9.27 -18.58 -13.77
N ARG A 18 -10.55 -18.34 -14.11
CA ARG A 18 -11.06 -16.98 -14.36
C ARG A 18 -10.99 -16.09 -13.13
N ALA A 19 -11.25 -16.63 -11.93
CA ALA A 19 -11.17 -15.89 -10.69
C ALA A 19 -9.72 -15.49 -10.38
N GLU A 20 -8.78 -16.41 -10.50
CA GLU A 20 -7.35 -16.14 -10.30
C GLU A 20 -6.80 -15.11 -11.30
N ALA A 21 -7.17 -15.22 -12.57
CA ALA A 21 -6.80 -14.25 -13.59
C ALA A 21 -7.35 -12.85 -13.31
N ALA A 22 -8.60 -12.75 -12.82
CA ALA A 22 -9.20 -11.49 -12.42
C ALA A 22 -8.47 -10.86 -11.22
N LEU A 23 -8.09 -11.67 -10.22
CA LEU A 23 -7.27 -11.20 -9.09
C LEU A 23 -5.89 -10.71 -9.53
N ALA A 24 -5.21 -11.45 -10.40
CA ALA A 24 -3.88 -11.07 -10.89
C ALA A 24 -3.92 -9.75 -11.69
N ASN A 25 -4.95 -9.56 -12.52
CA ASN A 25 -5.16 -8.31 -13.23
C ASN A 25 -5.41 -7.15 -12.25
N LEU A 26 -6.27 -7.36 -11.25
CA LEU A 26 -6.56 -6.34 -10.24
C LEU A 26 -5.31 -5.95 -9.44
N ALA A 27 -4.46 -6.92 -9.06
CA ALA A 27 -3.20 -6.68 -8.37
C ALA A 27 -2.21 -5.88 -9.25
N THR A 28 -2.17 -6.16 -10.55
CA THR A 28 -1.34 -5.40 -11.51
C THR A 28 -1.80 -3.94 -11.59
N ARG A 29 -3.11 -3.72 -11.72
CA ARG A 29 -3.69 -2.37 -11.79
C ARG A 29 -3.48 -1.58 -10.50
N TYR A 30 -3.52 -2.24 -9.34
CA TYR A 30 -3.19 -1.59 -8.07
C TYR A 30 -1.77 -1.02 -8.08
N LEU A 31 -0.78 -1.79 -8.51
CA LEU A 31 0.61 -1.32 -8.54
C LEU A 31 0.79 -0.11 -9.48
N GLU A 32 0.11 -0.09 -10.62
CA GLU A 32 0.11 1.07 -11.53
C GLU A 32 -0.48 2.31 -10.86
N TRP A 33 -1.60 2.15 -10.12
CA TRP A 33 -2.21 3.25 -9.38
C TRP A 33 -1.34 3.72 -8.21
N ALA A 34 -0.76 2.80 -7.46
CA ALA A 34 0.11 3.09 -6.33
C ALA A 34 1.37 3.84 -6.78
N GLU A 35 1.96 3.48 -7.92
CA GLU A 35 3.09 4.22 -8.50
C GLU A 35 2.67 5.64 -8.93
N ALA A 36 1.49 5.80 -9.53
CA ALA A 36 0.97 7.12 -9.88
C ALA A 36 0.69 8.00 -8.65
N ASP A 37 0.20 7.41 -7.57
CA ASP A 37 -0.03 8.12 -6.31
C ASP A 37 1.29 8.48 -5.61
N LEU A 38 2.32 7.62 -5.69
CA LEU A 38 3.67 7.96 -5.23
C LEU A 38 4.24 9.19 -5.93
N VAL A 39 4.11 9.27 -7.26
CA VAL A 39 4.57 10.44 -8.03
C VAL A 39 3.87 11.72 -7.56
N LYS A 40 2.56 11.67 -7.30
CA LYS A 40 1.81 12.82 -6.76
C LYS A 40 2.28 13.17 -5.34
N LEU A 41 2.57 12.16 -4.52
CA LEU A 41 3.01 12.33 -3.14
C LEU A 41 4.40 12.99 -3.07
N GLU A 42 5.35 12.53 -3.89
CA GLU A 42 6.68 13.11 -4.05
C GLU A 42 6.59 14.58 -4.52
N ALA A 43 5.71 14.87 -5.50
CA ALA A 43 5.50 16.23 -6.00
C ALA A 43 4.85 17.16 -4.97
N ALA A 44 3.95 16.64 -4.12
CA ALA A 44 3.33 17.39 -3.04
C ALA A 44 4.36 17.73 -1.94
N LEU A 45 5.22 16.78 -1.58
CA LEU A 45 6.32 16.98 -0.64
C LEU A 45 7.30 18.05 -1.14
N ALA A 46 7.77 17.95 -2.38
CA ALA A 46 8.69 18.92 -2.97
C ALA A 46 8.13 20.34 -3.02
N ALA A 47 6.81 20.47 -3.14
CA ALA A 47 6.12 21.76 -3.20
C ALA A 47 5.60 22.25 -1.83
N GLY A 48 5.84 21.50 -0.74
CA GLY A 48 5.34 21.86 0.59
C GLY A 48 3.81 21.86 0.72
N ARG A 49 3.10 21.07 -0.11
CA ARG A 49 1.63 20.96 -0.10
C ARG A 49 1.17 19.84 0.84
N PHE A 50 1.35 20.04 2.15
CA PHE A 50 1.13 18.98 3.15
C PHE A 50 -0.33 18.49 3.22
N ASP A 51 -1.32 19.37 3.03
CA ASP A 51 -2.73 18.95 2.95
C ASP A 51 -2.98 17.96 1.79
N GLN A 52 -2.33 18.19 0.65
CA GLN A 52 -2.41 17.28 -0.48
C GLN A 52 -1.70 15.95 -0.16
N MET A 53 -0.57 15.99 0.54
CA MET A 53 0.11 14.76 0.99
C MET A 53 -0.78 13.93 1.90
N PHE A 54 -1.52 14.56 2.82
CA PHE A 54 -2.42 13.85 3.72
C PHE A 54 -3.47 13.04 2.96
N GLY A 55 -4.14 13.66 1.98
CA GLY A 55 -5.14 12.98 1.16
C GLY A 55 -4.58 11.78 0.40
N ILE A 56 -3.43 11.97 -0.26
CA ILE A 56 -2.79 10.88 -1.02
C ILE A 56 -2.34 9.75 -0.08
N ALA A 57 -1.70 10.07 1.03
CA ALA A 57 -1.27 9.09 2.03
C ALA A 57 -2.46 8.33 2.63
N HIS A 58 -3.59 9.01 2.85
CA HIS A 58 -4.81 8.40 3.35
C HIS A 58 -5.39 7.38 2.37
N ASP A 59 -5.42 7.72 1.08
CA ASP A 59 -5.91 6.82 0.04
C ASP A 59 -4.98 5.61 -0.11
N MET A 60 -3.67 5.84 -0.21
CA MET A 60 -2.67 4.77 -0.28
C MET A 60 -2.73 3.84 0.95
N LYS A 61 -3.00 4.39 2.14
CA LYS A 61 -3.21 3.61 3.36
C LYS A 61 -4.38 2.63 3.19
N GLY A 62 -5.52 3.11 2.71
CA GLY A 62 -6.71 2.31 2.48
C GLY A 62 -6.49 1.24 1.41
N GLN A 63 -5.90 1.64 0.28
CA GLN A 63 -5.62 0.74 -0.83
C GLN A 63 -4.66 -0.40 -0.42
N GLY A 64 -3.58 -0.09 0.32
CA GLY A 64 -2.60 -1.10 0.75
C GLY A 64 -3.24 -2.26 1.54
N ALA A 65 -4.26 -1.97 2.37
CA ALA A 65 -4.95 -2.98 3.15
C ALA A 65 -5.81 -3.88 2.25
N THR A 66 -6.45 -3.30 1.24
CA THR A 66 -7.28 -4.02 0.27
C THR A 66 -6.46 -4.94 -0.65
N PHE A 67 -5.24 -4.52 -1.03
CA PHE A 67 -4.43 -5.23 -2.01
C PHE A 67 -3.28 -6.07 -1.42
N ALA A 68 -3.30 -6.34 -0.11
CA ALA A 68 -2.31 -7.14 0.61
C ALA A 68 -0.88 -6.55 0.66
N TYR A 69 -0.80 -5.22 0.78
CA TYR A 69 0.42 -4.44 1.04
C TYR A 69 0.33 -3.75 2.42
N PRO A 70 0.34 -4.51 3.53
CA PRO A 70 0.15 -3.94 4.87
C PRO A 70 1.26 -2.96 5.26
N LEU A 71 2.47 -3.09 4.69
CA LEU A 71 3.55 -2.13 4.89
C LEU A 71 3.22 -0.74 4.31
N VAL A 72 2.58 -0.68 3.13
CA VAL A 72 2.10 0.60 2.56
C VAL A 72 1.05 1.22 3.46
N SER A 73 0.14 0.41 4.02
CA SER A 73 -0.86 0.88 4.98
C SER A 73 -0.24 1.47 6.23
N GLU A 74 0.73 0.78 6.83
CA GLU A 74 1.39 1.25 8.05
C GLU A 74 2.19 2.54 7.81
N LEU A 75 2.98 2.60 6.73
CA LEU A 75 3.75 3.80 6.39
C LEU A 75 2.85 4.97 6.00
N GLY A 76 1.78 4.73 5.23
CA GLY A 76 0.79 5.75 4.89
C GLY A 76 0.12 6.33 6.14
N ASN A 77 -0.24 5.48 7.11
CA ASN A 77 -0.79 5.93 8.39
C ASN A 77 0.20 6.78 9.21
N ARG A 78 1.49 6.39 9.25
CA ARG A 78 2.54 7.19 9.91
C ARG A 78 2.73 8.54 9.24
N LEU A 79 2.70 8.57 7.91
CA LEU A 79 2.82 9.80 7.14
C LEU A 79 1.62 10.73 7.39
N CYS A 80 0.39 10.20 7.38
CA CYS A 80 -0.81 10.95 7.75
C CYS A 80 -0.66 11.61 9.13
N ARG A 81 -0.28 10.84 10.16
CA ARG A 81 -0.08 11.37 11.52
C ARG A 81 1.01 12.42 11.59
N LEU A 82 2.12 12.21 10.87
CA LEU A 82 3.22 13.19 10.84
C LEU A 82 2.77 14.51 10.20
N VAL A 83 2.01 14.45 9.11
CA VAL A 83 1.45 15.65 8.46
C VAL A 83 0.44 16.35 9.38
N GLU A 84 -0.47 15.62 10.02
CA GLU A 84 -1.46 16.21 10.95
C GLU A 84 -0.81 16.91 12.15
N THR A 85 0.24 16.29 12.72
CA THR A 85 0.92 16.80 13.92
C THR A 85 1.98 17.87 13.62
N ALA A 86 2.40 18.01 12.35
CA ALA A 86 3.41 18.96 11.92
C ALA A 86 2.93 19.81 10.72
N PRO A 87 1.95 20.72 10.91
CA PRO A 87 1.46 21.60 9.85
C PRO A 87 2.52 22.61 9.38
N THR A 88 3.55 22.85 10.19
CA THR A 88 4.74 23.65 9.85
C THR A 88 5.99 22.83 10.18
N PRO A 89 6.36 21.87 9.31
CA PRO A 89 7.40 20.90 9.65
C PRO A 89 8.79 21.56 9.66
N ASP A 90 9.58 21.22 10.68
CA ASP A 90 11.00 21.53 10.70
C ASP A 90 11.82 20.64 9.75
N ALA A 91 13.13 20.87 9.67
CA ALA A 91 14.01 20.11 8.79
C ALA A 91 14.03 18.60 9.12
N ALA A 92 13.90 18.21 10.39
CA ALA A 92 13.90 16.82 10.80
C ALA A 92 12.58 16.14 10.42
N GLN A 93 11.46 16.84 10.59
CA GLN A 93 10.13 16.37 10.18
C GLN A 93 10.04 16.23 8.67
N LEU A 94 10.58 17.18 7.90
CA LEU A 94 10.68 17.08 6.43
C LEU A 94 11.52 15.88 6.00
N ALA A 95 12.67 15.66 6.63
CA ALA A 95 13.52 14.49 6.35
C ALA A 95 12.79 13.18 6.66
N ARG A 96 12.01 13.14 7.76
CA ARG A 96 11.21 11.96 8.11
C ARG A 96 10.05 11.73 7.14
N MET A 97 9.36 12.77 6.70
CA MET A 97 8.35 12.67 5.63
C MET A 97 8.96 12.08 4.35
N ALA A 98 10.12 12.59 3.93
CA ALA A 98 10.84 12.10 2.76
C ALA A 98 11.23 10.61 2.90
N ALA A 99 11.72 10.20 4.08
CA ALA A 99 12.08 8.81 4.34
C ALA A 99 10.87 7.87 4.26
N LEU A 100 9.71 8.27 4.80
CA LEU A 100 8.47 7.49 4.71
C LEU A 100 8.00 7.35 3.25
N VAL A 101 8.04 8.43 2.47
CA VAL A 101 7.67 8.41 1.04
C VAL A 101 8.61 7.50 0.25
N ALA A 102 9.92 7.60 0.48
CA ALA A 102 10.92 6.75 -0.17
C ALA A 102 10.69 5.26 0.14
N ALA A 103 10.42 4.93 1.42
CA ALA A 103 10.13 3.56 1.84
C ALA A 103 8.85 2.99 1.21
N MET A 104 7.78 3.79 1.11
CA MET A 104 6.58 3.41 0.36
C MET A 104 6.92 3.12 -1.11
N GLY A 105 7.78 3.94 -1.71
CA GLY A 105 8.33 3.73 -3.05
C GLY A 105 9.08 2.41 -3.22
N GLU A 106 9.95 2.06 -2.27
CA GLU A 106 10.68 0.79 -2.27
C GLU A 106 9.75 -0.43 -2.22
N ILE A 107 8.71 -0.37 -1.38
CA ILE A 107 7.72 -1.46 -1.25
C ILE A 107 6.95 -1.67 -2.55
N ILE A 108 6.45 -0.58 -3.15
CA ILE A 108 5.61 -0.65 -4.36
C ILE A 108 6.45 -1.13 -5.56
N ARG A 109 7.63 -0.54 -5.78
CA ARG A 109 8.52 -0.93 -6.89
C ARG A 109 9.12 -2.33 -6.70
N GLY A 110 9.43 -2.69 -5.46
CA GLY A 110 9.91 -4.03 -5.07
C GLY A 110 8.81 -5.09 -5.01
N ARG A 111 7.53 -4.70 -5.12
CA ARG A 111 6.36 -5.55 -4.98
C ARG A 111 6.36 -6.38 -3.69
N PHE A 112 6.80 -5.77 -2.59
CA PHE A 112 6.86 -6.43 -1.28
C PHE A 112 5.45 -6.54 -0.70
N SER A 113 4.75 -7.61 -1.06
CA SER A 113 3.47 -7.99 -0.47
C SER A 113 3.67 -8.69 0.88
N GLY A 114 2.61 -8.73 1.70
CA GLY A 114 2.70 -9.30 3.04
C GLY A 114 3.62 -8.51 3.96
N ASP A 115 4.41 -9.19 4.80
CA ASP A 115 5.25 -8.56 5.83
C ASP A 115 6.61 -8.06 5.33
N GLY A 116 6.99 -8.37 4.09
CA GLY A 116 8.28 -8.00 3.49
C GLY A 116 9.52 -8.56 4.20
N GLY A 117 9.37 -9.52 5.13
CA GLY A 117 10.47 -10.14 5.86
C GLY A 117 11.41 -9.16 6.57
N ASP A 118 12.71 -9.39 6.45
CA ASP A 118 13.74 -8.49 7.01
C ASP A 118 13.69 -7.08 6.44
N MET A 119 13.32 -6.94 5.17
CA MET A 119 13.21 -5.64 4.52
C MET A 119 12.05 -4.84 5.12
N GLY A 120 10.88 -5.46 5.25
CA GLY A 120 9.71 -4.83 5.88
C GLY A 120 10.01 -4.37 7.31
N ARG A 121 10.71 -5.17 8.11
CA ARG A 121 11.15 -4.77 9.45
C ARG A 121 12.05 -3.54 9.46
N ARG A 122 12.98 -3.43 8.51
CA ARG A 122 13.87 -2.26 8.37
C ARG A 122 13.10 -1.02 7.98
N LEU A 123 12.19 -1.13 7.02
CA LEU A 123 11.37 -0.01 6.55
C LEU A 123 10.42 0.50 7.63
N LEU A 124 9.91 -0.39 8.49
CA LEU A 124 9.07 -0.01 9.63
C LEU A 124 9.84 0.61 10.80
N ALA A 125 11.18 0.67 10.76
CA ALA A 125 12.00 1.32 11.79
C ALA A 125 12.25 2.82 11.54
N LEU A 126 11.70 3.38 10.45
CA LEU A 126 11.71 4.81 10.11
C LEU A 126 10.71 5.63 10.98
#